data_AF-A0A7J7ME58-F1
#
_entry.id   AF-A0A7J7ME58-F1
#
_cell.length_a   1.000
_cell.length_b   1.000
_cell.length_c   1.000
_cell.angle_alpha   90.00
_cell.angle_beta   90.00
_cell.angle_gamma   90.00
#
_symmetry.space_group_name_H-M   'P 1'
#
loop_
_entity.id
_entity.type
_entity.pdbx_description
1 polymer ?
#
loop_
_entity_poly.entity_id
_entity_poly.type
_entity_poly.pdbx_seq_one_letter_code
_entity_poly.pdbx_strand_id
1 'polypeptide(L)'
;MRNSLIFLIFLAPFMAPFVDLQADAAPAGPLIKHLSSLLKWTRSSPKSQPQTDENVLQFENGYLVETVVEGNELGVIPHSIRVSEDGELFAVDALNNKIVRITPPLSQYSRARLVAGSFQGYAGHVDGKPSDARFNHPKGVTMDDKGNVYVADTSNLAIRKIGESGVTTIAGGKSNVAGYRDGPSEDAKFSNDFDVVYVGRTCSLLVVDRGNAALRQISLNQEDCDYQHSSISTTGFNSSFFFLLLNCLL
;
A
#
# COMPACT_ATOMS: atom_id res chain seq x y z
N MET A 1 23.75 68.91 11.01
CA MET A 1 23.41 69.89 12.08
C MET A 1 22.00 69.58 12.58
N ARG A 2 21.79 69.60 13.91
CA ARG A 2 20.58 69.28 14.73
C ARG A 2 20.26 67.78 14.91
N ASN A 3 20.67 67.17 16.04
CA ASN A 3 20.01 67.10 17.37
C ASN A 3 18.84 66.09 17.38
N SER A 4 19.01 64.87 17.89
CA SER A 4 19.06 64.42 19.31
C SER A 4 17.71 64.48 20.01
N LEU A 5 17.22 63.34 20.50
CA LEU A 5 16.53 63.19 21.80
C LEU A 5 16.39 61.70 22.17
N ILE A 6 17.13 61.33 23.21
CA ILE A 6 17.08 60.09 23.97
C ILE A 6 15.92 60.20 24.97
N PHE A 7 15.15 59.13 25.17
CA PHE A 7 14.26 59.00 26.33
C PHE A 7 14.47 57.64 27.00
N LEU A 8 15.05 57.70 28.21
CA LEU A 8 15.18 56.63 29.19
C LEU A 8 13.97 56.72 30.14
N ILE A 9 13.24 55.62 30.38
CA ILE A 9 12.30 55.51 31.50
C ILE A 9 12.63 54.26 32.31
N PHE A 10 12.82 54.48 33.62
CA PHE A 10 13.19 53.53 34.67
C PHE A 10 11.96 52.91 35.35
N LEU A 11 12.19 51.73 35.95
CA LEU A 11 11.28 50.83 36.67
C LEU A 11 10.47 51.44 37.85
N ALA A 12 9.31 50.82 38.13
CA ALA A 12 8.95 50.31 39.46
C ALA A 12 7.89 49.16 39.36
N PRO A 13 7.96 48.12 40.22
CA PRO A 13 7.09 46.94 40.18
C PRO A 13 5.84 47.11 41.04
N PHE A 14 4.73 46.43 40.69
CA PHE A 14 3.55 46.34 41.56
C PHE A 14 3.08 44.90 41.71
N MET A 15 2.99 44.48 42.98
CA MET A 15 2.61 43.15 43.47
C MET A 15 1.11 42.88 43.29
N ALA A 16 0.79 41.58 43.14
CA ALA A 16 -0.56 41.01 42.97
C ALA A 16 -1.47 41.17 44.21
N PRO A 17 -2.74 40.80 44.08
CA PRO A 17 -3.15 39.60 44.82
C PRO A 17 -3.85 38.54 43.98
N PHE A 18 -3.77 37.34 44.53
CA PHE A 18 -4.29 36.06 44.09
C PHE A 18 -5.81 36.07 43.92
N VAL A 19 -6.29 35.40 42.89
CA VAL A 19 -7.65 34.84 42.85
C VAL A 19 -7.49 33.34 42.65
N ASP A 20 -7.80 32.59 43.71
CA ASP A 20 -7.89 31.14 43.70
C ASP A 20 -9.03 30.70 42.77
N LEU A 21 -8.68 30.03 41.68
CA LEU A 21 -9.60 29.16 40.98
C LEU A 21 -9.19 27.72 41.25
N GLN A 22 -9.82 27.15 42.28
CA GLN A 22 -9.72 25.75 42.64
C GLN A 22 -10.86 24.95 41.98
N ALA A 23 -10.58 23.67 41.75
CA ALA A 23 -11.38 22.60 41.14
C ALA A 23 -11.11 22.41 39.64
N ASP A 24 -10.65 21.25 39.15
CA ASP A 24 -10.62 19.93 39.76
C ASP A 24 -9.50 19.08 39.13
N ALA A 25 -8.85 18.28 39.96
CA ALA A 25 -7.90 17.28 39.51
C ALA A 25 -8.69 16.05 39.09
N ALA A 26 -8.57 15.63 37.83
CA ALA A 26 -9.01 14.31 37.38
C ALA A 26 -7.80 13.50 36.88
N PRO A 27 -7.80 12.18 37.08
CA PRO A 27 -6.67 11.48 37.70
C PRO A 27 -5.67 10.88 36.71
N ALA A 28 -4.51 10.51 37.27
CA ALA A 28 -3.48 9.71 36.63
C ALA A 28 -3.97 8.33 36.15
N GLY A 29 -3.55 7.95 34.94
CA GLY A 29 -3.48 6.57 34.43
C GLY A 29 -4.83 5.91 34.07
N PRO A 30 -4.81 5.00 33.07
CA PRO A 30 -4.12 3.73 33.27
C PRO A 30 -3.13 3.37 32.15
N LEU A 31 -1.86 3.26 32.55
CA LEU A 31 -0.95 2.25 32.03
C LEU A 31 -1.63 0.87 32.20
N ILE A 32 -1.49 0.01 31.17
CA ILE A 32 -1.89 -1.40 31.11
C ILE A 32 -3.37 -1.66 30.74
N LYS A 33 -3.62 -1.82 29.44
CA LYS A 33 -4.72 -2.65 28.91
C LYS A 33 -4.29 -3.44 27.67
N HIS A 34 -3.18 -4.16 27.75
CA HIS A 34 -2.86 -5.22 26.79
C HIS A 34 -2.01 -6.24 27.52
N LEU A 35 -2.64 -7.23 28.16
CA LEU A 35 -2.00 -8.48 28.63
C LEU A 35 -2.96 -9.51 29.26
N SER A 36 -4.29 -9.39 29.14
CA SER A 36 -5.22 -10.27 29.88
C SER A 36 -6.01 -11.30 29.08
N SER A 37 -5.78 -11.49 27.77
CA SER A 37 -6.53 -12.51 27.00
C SER A 37 -5.89 -13.90 26.99
N LEU A 38 -4.59 -14.03 27.24
CA LEU A 38 -3.86 -15.29 27.02
C LEU A 38 -3.94 -16.33 28.16
N LEU A 39 -4.47 -16.00 29.34
CA LEU A 39 -4.47 -16.91 30.50
C LEU A 39 -5.79 -17.66 30.78
N LYS A 40 -6.83 -17.52 29.95
CA LYS A 40 -8.16 -18.10 30.26
C LYS A 40 -8.59 -19.30 29.41
N TRP A 41 -7.74 -19.82 28.53
CA TRP A 41 -8.16 -20.83 27.55
C TRP A 41 -7.61 -22.24 27.80
N THR A 42 -7.70 -22.71 29.03
CA THR A 42 -7.66 -24.15 29.34
C THR A 42 -9.03 -24.60 29.85
N ARG A 43 -9.96 -24.86 28.92
CA ARG A 43 -11.15 -25.66 29.25
C ARG A 43 -11.49 -26.60 28.11
N SER A 44 -11.27 -27.87 28.37
CA SER A 44 -11.64 -29.02 27.55
C SER A 44 -13.13 -29.03 27.20
N SER A 45 -13.47 -29.20 25.92
CA SER A 45 -14.84 -29.42 25.45
C SER A 45 -15.31 -30.85 25.76
N PRO A 46 -16.56 -31.08 26.26
CA PRO A 46 -17.13 -32.42 26.33
C PRO A 46 -17.68 -32.86 24.97
N LYS A 47 -17.43 -34.13 24.62
CA LYS A 47 -18.03 -34.80 23.46
C LYS A 47 -19.54 -34.98 23.66
N SER A 48 -20.36 -34.51 22.72
CA SER A 48 -21.74 -34.97 22.54
C SER A 48 -21.92 -35.55 21.14
N GLN A 49 -22.72 -36.61 21.06
CA GLN A 49 -22.95 -37.47 19.87
C GLN A 49 -23.85 -36.82 18.81
N PRO A 50 -23.80 -37.29 17.55
CA PRO A 50 -24.25 -36.54 16.39
C PRO A 50 -25.77 -36.67 16.17
N GLN A 51 -26.47 -35.54 16.24
CA GLN A 51 -27.75 -35.38 15.56
C GLN A 51 -27.52 -34.64 14.24
N THR A 52 -27.82 -35.35 13.15
CA THR A 52 -27.86 -34.82 11.79
C THR A 52 -29.11 -33.96 11.62
N ASP A 53 -28.97 -32.65 11.72
CA ASP A 53 -29.86 -31.73 11.02
C ASP A 53 -29.24 -30.34 10.80
N GLU A 54 -29.59 -29.78 9.65
CA GLU A 54 -29.55 -28.36 9.28
C GLU A 54 -28.21 -27.61 9.34
N ASN A 55 -27.46 -27.61 8.24
CA ASN A 55 -26.62 -26.49 7.76
C ASN A 55 -25.89 -25.69 8.88
N VAL A 56 -25.34 -26.37 9.89
CA VAL A 56 -24.76 -25.73 11.06
C VAL A 56 -23.39 -25.21 10.66
N LEU A 57 -23.24 -23.88 10.70
CA LEU A 57 -21.94 -23.24 10.51
C LEU A 57 -20.95 -23.79 11.55
N GLN A 58 -19.96 -24.56 11.08
CA GLN A 58 -18.92 -25.12 11.92
C GLN A 58 -17.63 -24.30 11.75
N PHE A 59 -17.19 -23.66 12.82
CA PHE A 59 -15.92 -22.94 12.84
C PHE A 59 -14.76 -23.92 13.10
N GLU A 60 -13.67 -23.74 12.37
CA GLU A 60 -12.40 -24.38 12.67
C GLU A 60 -11.74 -23.67 13.86
N ASN A 61 -11.25 -24.44 14.84
CA ASN A 61 -10.56 -23.89 16.00
C ASN A 61 -9.11 -23.53 15.64
N GLY A 62 -8.55 -22.49 16.26
CA GLY A 62 -7.13 -22.13 16.11
C GLY A 62 -6.86 -20.82 15.35
N TYR A 63 -7.90 -20.21 14.77
CA TYR A 63 -7.81 -18.88 14.17
C TYR A 63 -8.15 -17.79 15.19
N LEU A 64 -7.27 -16.80 15.31
CA LEU A 64 -7.46 -15.62 16.14
C LEU A 64 -7.43 -14.37 15.26
N VAL A 65 -8.37 -13.45 15.48
CA VAL A 65 -8.43 -12.16 14.80
C VAL A 65 -8.07 -11.08 15.81
N GLU A 66 -7.01 -10.33 15.53
CA GLU A 66 -6.58 -9.19 16.35
C GLU A 66 -6.47 -7.93 15.49
N THR A 67 -6.91 -6.80 16.04
CA THR A 67 -6.63 -5.49 15.46
C THR A 67 -5.19 -5.12 15.77
N VAL A 68 -4.34 -5.12 14.74
CA VAL A 68 -2.91 -4.77 14.88
C VAL A 68 -2.66 -3.27 14.87
N VAL A 69 -3.47 -2.53 14.10
CA VAL A 69 -3.43 -1.07 13.91
C VAL A 69 -4.82 -0.58 13.52
N GLU A 70 -5.25 0.55 14.06
CA GLU A 70 -6.45 1.24 13.59
C GLU A 70 -6.13 2.18 12.41
N GLY A 71 -6.92 2.11 11.33
CA GLY A 71 -6.72 2.96 10.15
C GLY A 71 -6.84 4.47 10.46
N ASN A 72 -7.73 4.83 11.39
CA ASN A 72 -7.90 6.22 11.84
C ASN A 72 -6.61 6.77 12.48
N GLU A 73 -5.88 5.95 13.24
CA GLU A 73 -4.59 6.32 13.84
C GLU A 73 -3.50 6.53 12.77
N LEU A 74 -3.58 5.79 11.65
CA LEU A 74 -2.70 5.99 10.49
C LEU A 74 -3.08 7.22 9.65
N GLY A 75 -4.27 7.78 9.84
CA GLY A 75 -4.86 8.77 8.93
C GLY A 75 -5.17 8.17 7.55
N VAL A 76 -5.53 6.88 7.50
CA VAL A 76 -5.75 6.11 6.28
C VAL A 76 -7.02 5.27 6.42
N ILE A 77 -7.84 5.23 5.37
CA ILE A 77 -8.96 4.29 5.27
C ILE A 77 -8.57 3.19 4.28
N PRO A 78 -7.94 2.10 4.73
CA PRO A 78 -7.41 1.08 3.83
C PRO A 78 -8.54 0.29 3.17
N HIS A 79 -8.49 0.17 1.84
CA HIS A 79 -9.41 -0.64 1.04
C HIS A 79 -8.77 -1.98 0.63
N SER A 80 -7.53 -1.93 0.17
CA SER A 80 -6.74 -3.11 -0.22
C SER A 80 -5.29 -2.91 0.20
N ILE A 81 -4.58 -4.00 0.45
CA ILE A 81 -3.16 -4.01 0.84
C ILE A 81 -2.37 -4.98 -0.03
N ARG A 82 -1.14 -4.60 -0.38
CA ARG A 82 -0.15 -5.48 -1.03
C ARG A 82 1.13 -5.46 -0.20
N VAL A 83 1.69 -6.64 0.08
CA VAL A 83 2.95 -6.80 0.83
C VAL A 83 4.14 -6.88 -0.14
N SER A 84 5.15 -6.02 -0.04
CA SER A 84 6.37 -6.16 -0.85
C SER A 84 7.19 -7.38 -0.43
N GLU A 85 8.20 -7.75 -1.22
CA GLU A 85 9.14 -8.83 -0.85
C GLU A 85 9.91 -8.50 0.45
N ASP A 86 10.22 -7.22 0.67
CA ASP A 86 10.85 -6.72 1.90
C ASP A 86 9.90 -6.68 3.10
N GLY A 87 8.62 -7.01 2.91
CA GLY A 87 7.59 -6.99 3.95
C GLY A 87 6.88 -5.64 4.15
N GLU A 88 7.17 -4.61 3.35
CA GLU A 88 6.46 -3.33 3.42
C GLU A 88 5.01 -3.47 2.94
N LEU A 89 4.07 -2.79 3.59
CA LEU A 89 2.66 -2.83 3.19
C LEU A 89 2.32 -1.61 2.34
N PHE A 90 1.80 -1.83 1.13
CA PHE A 90 1.26 -0.80 0.26
C PHE A 90 -0.27 -0.86 0.36
N ALA A 91 -0.85 0.12 1.06
CA ALA A 91 -2.28 0.22 1.25
C ALA A 91 -2.89 1.24 0.28
N VAL A 92 -4.05 0.92 -0.26
CA VAL A 92 -4.87 1.85 -1.04
C VAL A 92 -5.85 2.52 -0.10
N ASP A 93 -5.79 3.86 -0.03
CA ASP A 93 -6.82 4.67 0.60
C ASP A 93 -7.78 5.18 -0.48
N ALA A 94 -8.85 4.43 -0.68
CA ALA A 94 -9.82 4.68 -1.74
C ALA A 94 -10.54 6.01 -1.56
N LEU A 95 -10.84 6.39 -0.30
CA LEU A 95 -11.62 7.59 -0.01
C LEU A 95 -10.77 8.85 -0.07
N ASN A 96 -9.49 8.76 0.30
CA ASN A 96 -8.55 9.88 0.22
C ASN A 96 -7.68 9.85 -1.05
N ASN A 97 -8.02 9.04 -2.06
CA ASN A 97 -7.37 9.03 -3.38
C ASN A 97 -5.83 8.90 -3.34
N LYS A 98 -5.31 8.10 -2.41
CA LYS A 98 -3.86 7.98 -2.16
C LYS A 98 -3.44 6.53 -1.98
N ILE A 99 -2.19 6.26 -2.32
CA ILE A 99 -1.51 5.01 -2.03
C ILE A 99 -0.46 5.32 -0.97
N VAL A 100 -0.42 4.51 0.08
CA VAL A 100 0.46 4.73 1.22
C VAL A 100 1.26 3.48 1.54
N ARG A 101 2.46 3.68 2.07
CA ARG A 101 3.34 2.63 2.59
C ARG A 101 3.28 2.62 4.10
N ILE A 102 3.14 1.44 4.68
CA ILE A 102 3.18 1.21 6.12
C ILE A 102 4.29 0.19 6.36
N THR A 103 5.27 0.58 7.15
CA THR A 103 6.43 -0.25 7.50
C THR A 103 6.10 -1.08 8.74
N PRO A 104 6.15 -2.42 8.67
CA PRO A 104 6.08 -3.26 9.86
C PRO A 104 7.32 -3.09 10.78
N PRO A 105 7.26 -3.54 12.05
CA PRO A 105 6.13 -4.20 12.70
C PRO A 105 4.93 -3.26 12.91
N LEU A 106 3.72 -3.80 12.74
CA LEU A 106 2.50 -3.06 12.99
C LEU A 106 2.26 -2.89 14.49
N SER A 107 1.94 -1.67 14.91
CA SER A 107 1.59 -1.31 16.29
C SER A 107 0.80 -0.01 16.30
N GLN A 108 0.19 0.34 17.42
CA GLN A 108 -0.46 1.66 17.63
C GLN A 108 0.41 2.89 17.31
N TYR A 109 1.73 2.73 17.12
CA TYR A 109 2.65 3.80 16.74
C TYR A 109 3.05 3.79 15.24
N SER A 110 2.52 2.85 14.46
CA SER A 110 2.76 2.77 13.03
C SER A 110 2.30 4.06 12.34
N ARG A 111 2.96 4.40 11.23
CA ARG A 111 2.64 5.59 10.43
C ARG A 111 2.59 5.22 8.96
N ALA A 112 1.59 5.75 8.27
CA ALA A 112 1.50 5.67 6.83
C ALA A 112 2.33 6.79 6.18
N ARG A 113 3.09 6.45 5.14
CA ARG A 113 3.84 7.39 4.31
C ARG A 113 3.23 7.44 2.92
N LEU A 114 3.06 8.63 2.37
CA LEU A 114 2.54 8.79 1.01
C LEU A 114 3.51 8.14 0.01
N VAL A 115 2.99 7.22 -0.81
CA VAL A 115 3.69 6.66 -1.98
C VAL A 115 3.36 7.50 -3.20
N ALA A 116 2.07 7.68 -3.48
CA ALA A 116 1.57 8.51 -4.57
C ALA A 116 0.16 9.02 -4.29
N GLY A 117 -0.19 10.14 -4.94
CA GLY A 117 -1.50 10.80 -4.84
C GLY A 117 -1.40 12.17 -4.19
N SER A 118 -2.56 12.79 -3.95
CA SER A 118 -2.62 14.10 -3.28
C SER A 118 -2.46 13.96 -1.76
N PHE A 119 -1.61 14.79 -1.16
CA PHE A 119 -1.55 14.88 0.30
C PHE A 119 -2.87 15.35 0.92
N GLN A 120 -3.60 16.22 0.21
CA GLN A 120 -4.93 16.72 0.60
C GLN A 120 -6.08 15.80 0.18
N GLY A 121 -5.78 14.68 -0.48
CA GLY A 121 -6.77 13.70 -0.93
C GLY A 121 -7.64 14.14 -2.12
N TYR A 122 -7.20 15.12 -2.90
CA TYR A 122 -7.93 15.55 -4.09
C TYR A 122 -8.03 14.44 -5.14
N ALA A 123 -9.25 14.20 -5.60
CA ALA A 123 -9.52 13.30 -6.71
C ALA A 123 -9.10 13.92 -8.06
N GLY A 124 -8.75 13.08 -9.02
CA GLY A 124 -8.50 13.49 -10.40
C GLY A 124 -7.76 12.44 -11.20
N HIS A 125 -7.52 12.70 -12.49
CA HIS A 125 -6.74 11.86 -13.37
C HIS A 125 -5.51 12.64 -13.85
N VAL A 126 -4.44 12.59 -13.05
CA VAL A 126 -3.20 13.35 -13.32
C VAL A 126 -2.01 12.42 -13.13
N ASP A 127 -1.21 12.29 -14.19
CA ASP A 127 0.10 11.62 -14.20
C ASP A 127 1.23 12.60 -13.81
N GLY A 128 2.42 12.08 -13.50
CA GLY A 128 3.59 12.89 -13.16
C GLY A 128 4.25 12.44 -11.85
N LYS A 129 4.89 13.38 -11.14
CA LYS A 129 5.59 13.05 -9.87
C LYS A 129 4.61 12.41 -8.87
N PRO A 130 5.06 11.47 -8.01
CA PRO A 130 4.14 10.77 -7.11
C PRO A 130 3.29 11.68 -6.21
N SER A 131 3.82 12.81 -5.73
CA SER A 131 3.07 13.80 -4.92
C SER A 131 2.08 14.67 -5.72
N ASP A 132 2.31 14.79 -7.02
CA ASP A 132 1.54 15.67 -7.92
C ASP A 132 0.47 14.87 -8.67
N ALA A 133 0.67 13.56 -8.78
CA ALA A 133 -0.29 12.64 -9.34
C ALA A 133 -1.63 12.68 -8.57
N ARG A 134 -2.70 12.40 -9.29
CA ARG A 134 -4.06 12.31 -8.75
C ARG A 134 -4.69 10.99 -9.19
N PHE A 135 -5.35 10.36 -8.23
CA PHE A 135 -6.19 9.18 -8.42
C PHE A 135 -7.65 9.56 -8.15
N ASN A 136 -8.57 8.69 -8.49
CA ASN A 136 -9.99 8.84 -8.19
C ASN A 136 -10.57 7.49 -7.81
N HIS A 137 -10.77 7.31 -6.51
CA HIS A 137 -11.31 6.08 -5.92
C HIS A 137 -10.51 4.82 -6.33
N PRO A 138 -9.19 4.78 -6.08
CA PRO A 138 -8.40 3.59 -6.34
C PRO A 138 -8.88 2.44 -5.45
N LYS A 139 -8.90 1.21 -5.96
CA LYS A 139 -9.37 0.02 -5.20
C LYS A 139 -8.37 -1.12 -5.14
N GLY A 140 -7.73 -1.39 -6.29
CA GLY A 140 -6.79 -2.49 -6.47
C GLY A 140 -5.35 -2.03 -6.41
N VAL A 141 -4.47 -2.87 -5.87
CA VAL A 141 -3.02 -2.64 -5.88
C VAL A 141 -2.26 -3.95 -6.04
N THR A 142 -1.26 -3.95 -6.92
CA THR A 142 -0.32 -5.04 -7.09
C THR A 142 1.08 -4.49 -7.35
N MET A 143 2.09 -5.36 -7.36
CA MET A 143 3.49 -4.98 -7.54
C MET A 143 4.16 -5.98 -8.46
N ASP A 144 5.03 -5.50 -9.36
CA ASP A 144 5.90 -6.37 -10.16
C ASP A 144 7.20 -6.74 -9.43
N ASP A 145 8.00 -7.59 -10.07
CA ASP A 145 9.27 -8.10 -9.56
C ASP A 145 10.36 -7.01 -9.41
N LYS A 146 10.14 -5.81 -9.96
CA LYS A 146 11.03 -4.64 -9.82
C LYS A 146 10.55 -3.65 -8.76
N GLY A 147 9.39 -3.89 -8.17
CA GLY A 147 8.80 -2.99 -7.18
C GLY A 147 7.99 -1.84 -7.78
N ASN A 148 7.69 -1.83 -9.08
CA ASN A 148 6.69 -0.89 -9.59
C ASN A 148 5.31 -1.30 -9.06
N VAL A 149 4.51 -0.32 -8.69
CA VAL A 149 3.18 -0.54 -8.11
C VAL A 149 2.11 -0.23 -9.15
N TYR A 150 1.22 -1.18 -9.40
CA TYR A 150 0.10 -1.00 -10.31
C TYR A 150 -1.20 -0.82 -9.53
N VAL A 151 -2.00 0.16 -9.92
CA VAL A 151 -3.19 0.59 -9.20
C VAL A 151 -4.39 0.54 -10.13
N ALA A 152 -5.48 -0.08 -9.67
CA ALA A 152 -6.78 0.00 -10.32
C ALA A 152 -7.48 1.29 -9.86
N ASP A 153 -7.46 2.31 -10.71
CA ASP A 153 -7.99 3.65 -10.47
C ASP A 153 -9.44 3.75 -10.97
N THR A 154 -10.36 3.23 -10.16
CA THR A 154 -11.65 2.73 -10.68
C THR A 154 -12.60 3.82 -11.19
N SER A 155 -12.62 5.00 -10.58
CA SER A 155 -13.45 6.12 -11.07
C SER A 155 -12.80 6.88 -12.23
N ASN A 156 -11.50 6.67 -12.47
CA ASN A 156 -10.83 7.12 -13.68
C ASN A 156 -10.80 6.04 -14.78
N LEU A 157 -11.33 4.83 -14.49
CA LEU A 157 -11.42 3.73 -15.46
C LEU A 157 -10.05 3.37 -16.07
N ALA A 158 -9.00 3.43 -15.25
CA ALA A 158 -7.62 3.33 -15.68
C ALA A 158 -6.81 2.37 -14.81
N ILE A 159 -5.82 1.72 -15.42
CA ILE A 159 -4.72 1.07 -14.71
C ILE A 159 -3.55 2.04 -14.70
N ARG A 160 -3.09 2.36 -13.49
CA ARG A 160 -2.00 3.31 -13.24
C ARG A 160 -0.76 2.56 -12.79
N LYS A 161 0.43 3.01 -13.18
CA LYS A 161 1.72 2.48 -12.73
C LYS A 161 2.43 3.56 -11.92
N ILE A 162 2.98 3.20 -10.78
CA ILE A 162 3.89 4.01 -9.97
C ILE A 162 5.26 3.35 -10.12
N GLY A 163 6.15 4.01 -10.86
CA GLY A 163 7.53 3.56 -11.06
C GLY A 163 8.54 4.68 -10.76
N GLU A 164 9.79 4.46 -11.13
CA GLU A 164 10.89 5.41 -10.88
C GLU A 164 10.67 6.78 -11.54
N SER A 165 10.04 6.80 -12.72
CA SER A 165 9.72 8.03 -13.46
C SER A 165 8.50 8.77 -12.91
N GLY A 166 7.79 8.19 -11.93
CA GLY A 166 6.57 8.72 -11.34
C GLY A 166 5.35 7.87 -11.65
N VAL A 167 4.18 8.51 -11.67
CA VAL A 167 2.88 7.89 -11.95
C VAL A 167 2.54 8.08 -13.41
N THR A 168 2.19 6.98 -14.08
CA THR A 168 1.73 6.97 -15.48
C THR A 168 0.46 6.14 -15.64
N THR A 169 -0.28 6.42 -16.71
CA THR A 169 -1.44 5.62 -17.12
C THR A 169 -0.99 4.59 -18.16
N ILE A 170 -1.19 3.30 -17.88
CA ILE A 170 -0.73 2.21 -18.77
C ILE A 170 -1.85 1.57 -19.58
N ALA A 171 -3.11 1.75 -19.18
CA ALA A 171 -4.29 1.32 -19.93
C ALA A 171 -5.56 2.04 -19.45
N GLY A 172 -6.47 2.34 -20.36
CA GLY A 172 -7.77 2.94 -20.04
C GLY A 172 -7.73 4.45 -19.77
N GLY A 173 -8.82 4.98 -19.23
CA GLY A 173 -8.95 6.37 -18.77
C GLY A 173 -9.04 7.48 -19.82
N LYS A 174 -8.62 7.25 -21.08
CA LYS A 174 -8.54 8.30 -22.11
C LYS A 174 -9.81 9.11 -22.33
N SER A 175 -10.98 8.44 -22.43
CA SER A 175 -12.26 9.13 -22.61
C SER A 175 -13.03 9.33 -21.30
N ASN A 176 -12.55 8.75 -20.19
CA ASN A 176 -13.27 8.63 -18.92
C ASN A 176 -14.73 8.16 -19.07
N VAL A 177 -14.96 7.17 -19.95
CA VAL A 177 -16.28 6.56 -20.18
C VAL A 177 -16.16 5.07 -19.99
N ALA A 178 -16.95 4.52 -19.07
CA ALA A 178 -16.94 3.09 -18.79
C ALA A 178 -17.37 2.29 -20.02
N GLY A 179 -16.83 1.10 -20.18
CA GLY A 179 -17.21 0.23 -21.27
C GLY A 179 -16.39 -1.05 -21.30
N TYR A 180 -16.59 -1.81 -22.37
CA TYR A 180 -15.90 -3.07 -22.61
C TYR A 180 -15.33 -3.07 -24.02
N ARG A 181 -14.04 -2.72 -24.12
CA ARG A 181 -13.32 -2.68 -25.39
C ARG A 181 -11.88 -3.11 -25.15
N ASP A 182 -11.42 -4.08 -25.94
CA ASP A 182 -10.02 -4.46 -26.04
C ASP A 182 -9.29 -3.64 -27.11
N GLY A 183 -7.97 -3.78 -27.15
CA GLY A 183 -7.12 -3.11 -28.14
C GLY A 183 -5.85 -2.54 -27.50
N PRO A 184 -5.17 -1.61 -28.20
CA PRO A 184 -4.07 -0.86 -27.61
C PRO A 184 -4.48 -0.20 -26.28
N SER A 185 -3.51 -0.01 -25.38
CA SER A 185 -3.72 0.54 -24.04
C SER A 185 -4.62 1.77 -23.97
N GLU A 186 -4.48 2.69 -24.92
CA GLU A 186 -5.23 3.95 -24.96
C GLU A 186 -6.69 3.82 -25.44
N ASP A 187 -7.01 2.72 -26.11
CA ASP A 187 -8.34 2.41 -26.65
C ASP A 187 -9.12 1.43 -25.75
N ALA A 188 -8.41 0.73 -24.87
CA ALA A 188 -9.00 -0.18 -23.92
C ALA A 188 -9.98 0.56 -22.99
N LYS A 189 -11.15 -0.03 -22.73
CA LYS A 189 -12.15 0.50 -21.79
C LYS A 189 -12.48 -0.51 -20.72
N PHE A 190 -12.52 -0.08 -19.47
CA PHE A 190 -12.89 -0.88 -18.30
C PHE A 190 -14.26 -0.43 -17.75
N SER A 191 -14.87 -1.27 -16.92
CA SER A 191 -15.99 -0.83 -16.07
C SER A 191 -15.49 0.05 -14.93
N ASN A 192 -16.37 0.49 -14.03
CA ASN A 192 -16.02 1.18 -12.78
C ASN A 192 -15.82 0.22 -11.60
N ASP A 193 -15.91 -1.09 -11.82
CA ASP A 193 -15.67 -2.10 -10.80
C ASP A 193 -14.68 -3.15 -11.33
N PHE A 194 -13.40 -2.87 -11.10
CA PHE A 194 -12.32 -3.76 -11.47
C PHE A 194 -11.22 -3.78 -10.41
N ASP A 195 -10.39 -4.81 -10.46
CA ASP A 195 -9.19 -4.98 -9.64
C ASP A 195 -8.03 -5.48 -10.51
N VAL A 196 -6.81 -5.47 -9.99
CA VAL A 196 -5.59 -5.80 -10.73
C VAL A 196 -4.69 -6.75 -9.95
N VAL A 197 -4.17 -7.76 -10.63
CA VAL A 197 -3.28 -8.78 -10.09
C VAL A 197 -2.08 -8.94 -11.02
N TYR A 198 -0.86 -8.96 -10.47
CA TYR A 198 0.34 -9.23 -11.24
C TYR A 198 0.62 -10.73 -11.35
N VAL A 199 1.01 -11.17 -12.54
CA VAL A 199 1.43 -12.54 -12.82
C VAL A 199 2.85 -12.52 -13.37
N GLY A 200 3.84 -12.71 -12.49
CA GLY A 200 5.27 -12.61 -12.85
C GLY A 200 5.71 -13.61 -13.92
N ARG A 201 5.23 -14.86 -13.85
CA ARG A 201 5.59 -15.91 -14.83
C ARG A 201 5.29 -15.56 -16.28
N THR A 202 4.27 -14.72 -16.52
CA THR A 202 3.85 -14.32 -17.87
C THR A 202 4.12 -12.85 -18.16
N CYS A 203 4.77 -12.12 -17.24
CA CYS A 203 4.99 -10.68 -17.35
C CYS A 203 3.71 -9.91 -17.71
N SER A 204 2.65 -10.11 -16.93
CA SER A 204 1.34 -9.54 -17.25
C SER A 204 0.55 -9.13 -16.03
N LEU A 205 -0.36 -8.18 -16.21
CA LEU A 205 -1.43 -7.90 -15.25
C LEU A 205 -2.70 -8.62 -15.69
N LEU A 206 -3.38 -9.26 -14.74
CA LEU A 206 -4.75 -9.68 -14.86
C LEU A 206 -5.66 -8.62 -14.24
N VAL A 207 -6.58 -8.10 -15.04
CA VAL A 207 -7.63 -7.19 -14.61
C VAL A 207 -8.90 -8.00 -14.39
N VAL A 208 -9.38 -8.01 -13.15
CA VAL A 208 -10.65 -8.62 -12.77
C VAL A 208 -11.73 -7.57 -12.95
N ASP A 209 -12.27 -7.46 -14.17
CA ASP A 209 -13.26 -6.45 -14.56
C ASP A 209 -14.68 -6.97 -14.26
N ARG A 210 -15.06 -6.89 -12.97
CA ARG A 210 -16.32 -7.43 -12.45
C ARG A 210 -17.54 -6.80 -13.12
N GLY A 211 -17.53 -5.49 -13.35
CA GLY A 211 -18.64 -4.79 -14.00
C GLY A 211 -18.88 -5.24 -15.46
N ASN A 212 -17.86 -5.81 -16.11
CA ASN A 212 -17.97 -6.40 -17.45
C ASN A 212 -18.00 -7.95 -17.43
N ALA A 213 -18.05 -8.58 -16.24
CA ALA A 213 -17.97 -10.04 -16.07
C ALA A 213 -16.78 -10.68 -16.82
N ALA A 214 -15.61 -10.01 -16.82
CA ALA A 214 -14.46 -10.42 -17.63
C ALA A 214 -13.16 -10.48 -16.82
N LEU A 215 -12.33 -11.47 -17.13
CA LEU A 215 -10.90 -11.45 -16.81
C LEU A 215 -10.15 -10.96 -18.04
N ARG A 216 -9.30 -9.96 -17.86
CA ARG A 216 -8.60 -9.29 -18.96
C ARG A 216 -7.11 -9.29 -18.68
N GLN A 217 -6.29 -9.32 -19.72
CA GLN A 217 -4.85 -9.36 -19.58
C GLN A 217 -4.23 -8.11 -20.20
N ILE A 218 -3.25 -7.53 -19.50
CA ILE A 218 -2.35 -6.52 -20.02
C ILE A 218 -0.95 -7.12 -20.00
N SER A 219 -0.37 -7.35 -21.18
CA SER A 219 1.04 -7.73 -21.28
C SER A 219 1.90 -6.53 -20.92
N LEU A 220 2.85 -6.72 -20.00
CA LEU A 220 3.78 -5.69 -19.58
C LEU A 220 5.02 -5.67 -20.46
N ASN A 221 5.77 -4.58 -20.37
CA ASN A 221 7.08 -4.51 -21.01
C ASN A 221 8.05 -5.45 -20.28
N GLN A 222 8.96 -6.07 -21.02
CA GLN A 222 9.96 -6.99 -20.44
C GLN A 222 10.82 -6.29 -19.36
N GLU A 223 11.08 -5.00 -19.54
CA GLU A 223 11.78 -4.17 -18.57
C GLU A 223 11.08 -4.03 -17.22
N ASP A 224 9.80 -4.38 -17.09
CA ASP A 224 9.06 -4.38 -15.82
C ASP A 224 9.13 -5.74 -15.10
N CYS A 225 9.61 -6.77 -15.80
CA CYS A 225 9.56 -8.16 -15.35
C CYS A 225 10.93 -8.86 -15.33
N ASP A 226 11.97 -8.24 -15.88
CA ASP A 226 13.33 -8.77 -15.81
C ASP A 226 13.85 -8.74 -14.37
N TYR A 227 13.49 -9.77 -13.60
CA TYR A 227 14.26 -10.18 -12.45
C TYR A 227 15.59 -10.70 -13.00
N GLN A 228 16.69 -9.99 -12.75
CA GLN A 228 18.00 -10.62 -12.83
C GLN A 228 18.01 -11.71 -11.77
N HIS A 229 17.53 -12.90 -12.13
CA HIS A 229 17.95 -14.10 -11.48
C HIS A 229 19.45 -14.13 -11.73
N SER A 230 20.23 -13.64 -10.76
CA SER A 230 21.63 -13.99 -10.67
C SER A 230 21.61 -15.50 -10.55
N SER A 231 21.73 -16.16 -11.70
CA SER A 231 22.16 -17.53 -11.74
C SER A 231 23.49 -17.51 -10.99
N ILE A 232 23.47 -17.99 -9.75
CA ILE A 232 24.60 -18.72 -9.20
C ILE A 232 24.75 -19.92 -10.13
N SER A 233 25.32 -19.67 -11.30
CA SER A 233 25.96 -20.66 -12.13
C SER A 233 27.29 -20.87 -11.43
N THR A 234 27.30 -21.94 -10.65
CA THR A 234 28.49 -22.65 -10.26
C THR A 234 29.41 -22.83 -11.47
N THR A 235 30.71 -22.74 -11.18
CA THR A 235 31.86 -23.03 -12.05
C THR A 235 32.30 -21.89 -12.98
N GLY A 236 33.35 -21.18 -12.52
CA GLY A 236 34.26 -20.54 -13.43
C GLY A 236 35.04 -21.60 -14.21
N PHE A 237 35.22 -21.36 -15.51
CA PHE A 237 36.48 -21.61 -16.19
C PHE A 237 36.64 -20.59 -17.31
N ASN A 238 37.84 -20.01 -17.34
CA ASN A 238 38.26 -18.89 -18.17
C ASN A 238 38.24 -19.19 -19.67
N SER A 239 38.02 -18.11 -20.41
CA SER A 239 38.37 -17.93 -21.82
C SER A 239 39.86 -18.24 -22.12
N SER A 240 40.10 -18.75 -23.33
CA SER A 240 41.34 -18.68 -24.15
C SER A 240 42.50 -19.64 -23.85
N PHE A 241 42.69 -20.66 -24.71
CA PHE A 241 43.99 -21.16 -25.22
C PHE A 241 43.70 -22.09 -26.42
N PHE A 242 43.88 -21.65 -27.67
CA PHE A 242 45.06 -21.78 -28.56
C PHE A 242 45.43 -23.22 -29.01
N PHE A 243 45.12 -23.50 -30.29
CA PHE A 243 45.86 -24.23 -31.35
C PHE A 243 46.46 -25.67 -31.20
N LEU A 244 46.27 -26.40 -32.32
CA LEU A 244 47.13 -27.41 -33.02
C LEU A 244 47.22 -28.87 -32.52
N LEU A 245 46.72 -29.77 -33.41
CA LEU A 245 47.24 -31.07 -33.89
C LEU A 245 48.06 -31.97 -32.94
N LEU A 246 47.68 -33.25 -32.81
CA LEU A 246 48.25 -34.37 -33.60
C LEU A 246 47.73 -35.75 -33.11
N ASN A 247 47.28 -36.56 -34.08
CA ASN A 247 47.22 -38.03 -34.18
C ASN A 247 47.10 -38.93 -32.93
N CYS A 248 46.04 -39.73 -32.90
CA CYS A 248 46.19 -41.19 -32.81
C CYS A 248 44.96 -41.93 -33.37
N LEU A 249 45.25 -42.98 -34.16
CA LEU A 249 44.40 -44.04 -34.73
C LEU A 249 43.83 -43.89 -36.15
N LEU A 250 44.44 -44.73 -37.00
CA LEU A 250 44.12 -45.22 -38.36
C LEU A 250 44.58 -44.36 -39.54
#